data_AF-A0A392QR01-F1
#
_entry.id   AF-A0A392QR01-F1
#
_cell.length_a   1.000
_cell.length_b   1.000
_cell.length_c   1.000
_cell.angle_alpha   90.00
_cell.angle_beta   90.00
_cell.angle_gamma   90.00
#
_symmetry.space_group_name_H-M   'P 1'
#
loop_
_entity.id
_entity.type
_entity.pdbx_description
1 polymer ?
#
loop_
_entity_poly.entity_id
_entity_poly.type
_entity_poly.pdbx_seq_one_letter_code
_entity_poly.pdbx_strand_id
1 'polypeptide(L)'
;MWLKESDINEVVHEGWLEGGNDVVNRLGGRASKLQCWSRRVRMKFKEDIEACRKQIELLRSRNDEDGVMRYKAAQNHMNKLISQEETFWR
;
A
#
# COMPACT_ATOMS: atom_id res chain seq x y z
N MET A 1 -12.12 4.71 -5.71
CA MET A 1 -11.38 4.26 -6.92
C MET A 1 -10.44 3.17 -6.47
N TRP A 2 -10.61 1.93 -6.96
CA TRP A 2 -9.77 0.80 -6.56
C TRP A 2 -8.33 1.00 -7.06
N LEU A 3 -7.33 0.64 -6.24
CA LEU A 3 -5.93 0.65 -6.67
C LEU A 3 -5.72 -0.52 -7.64
N LYS A 4 -5.28 -0.23 -8.87
CA LYS A 4 -4.79 -1.27 -9.78
C LYS A 4 -3.32 -1.53 -9.43
N GLU A 5 -3.09 -2.30 -8.37
CA GLU A 5 -1.77 -2.84 -8.08
C GLU A 5 -1.40 -3.81 -9.21
N SER A 6 -0.43 -3.43 -10.04
CA SER A 6 0.03 -4.21 -11.19
C SER A 6 0.41 -5.64 -10.82
N ASP A 7 0.89 -5.81 -9.60
CA ASP A 7 1.54 -7.02 -9.10
C ASP A 7 0.53 -8.07 -8.61
N ILE A 8 -0.74 -7.69 -8.40
CA ILE A 8 -1.77 -8.63 -7.94
C ILE A 8 -2.09 -9.68 -9.00
N ASN A 9 -2.03 -9.30 -10.28
CA ASN A 9 -2.28 -10.22 -11.40
C ASN A 9 -1.20 -11.29 -11.47
N GLU A 10 0.06 -10.93 -11.19
CA GLU A 10 1.19 -11.85 -11.16
C GLU A 10 1.07 -12.80 -9.96
N VAL A 11 0.78 -12.29 -8.76
CA VAL A 11 0.55 -13.12 -7.56
C VAL A 11 -0.60 -14.11 -7.78
N VAL A 12 -1.66 -13.67 -8.44
CA VAL A 12 -2.79 -14.52 -8.82
C VAL A 12 -2.31 -15.56 -9.84
N HIS A 13 -1.72 -15.17 -10.97
CA HIS A 13 -1.25 -16.08 -12.02
C HIS A 13 -0.24 -17.12 -11.53
N GLU A 14 0.79 -16.70 -10.79
CA GLU A 14 1.77 -17.60 -10.15
C GLU A 14 1.11 -18.51 -9.10
N GLY A 15 0.09 -18.04 -8.41
CA GLY A 15 -0.71 -18.86 -7.50
C GLY A 15 -1.61 -19.89 -8.21
N TRP A 16 -1.93 -19.68 -9.49
CA TRP A 16 -2.76 -20.58 -10.29
C TRP A 16 -1.96 -21.67 -11.01
N LEU A 17 -0.71 -21.42 -11.40
CA LEU A 17 0.10 -22.34 -12.22
C LEU A 17 0.82 -23.45 -11.43
N GLU A 18 1.02 -23.31 -10.11
CA GLU A 18 1.89 -24.19 -9.31
C GLU A 18 1.21 -25.38 -8.59
N GLY A 19 -0.09 -25.65 -8.81
CA GLY A 19 -0.86 -26.58 -7.96
C GLY A 19 -1.34 -27.89 -8.62
N GLY A 20 -0.92 -29.04 -8.07
CA GLY A 20 -1.39 -30.40 -8.41
C GLY A 20 -2.89 -30.67 -8.13
N ASN A 21 -3.38 -31.88 -8.41
CA ASN A 21 -4.81 -32.17 -8.68
C ASN A 21 -5.84 -31.94 -7.54
N ASP A 22 -5.44 -31.72 -6.28
CA ASP A 22 -6.38 -31.49 -5.18
C ASP A 22 -6.83 -30.02 -5.07
N VAL A 23 -8.14 -29.80 -5.00
CA VAL A 23 -8.76 -28.45 -5.02
C VAL A 23 -8.60 -27.73 -3.68
N VAL A 24 -8.65 -28.46 -2.55
CA VAL A 24 -8.57 -27.85 -1.21
C VAL A 24 -7.16 -27.34 -0.93
N ASN A 25 -6.15 -28.17 -1.20
CA ASN A 25 -4.74 -27.75 -1.07
C ASN A 25 -4.39 -26.59 -2.01
N ARG A 26 -4.98 -26.56 -3.22
CA ARG A 26 -4.84 -25.43 -4.15
C ARG A 26 -5.42 -24.12 -3.59
N LEU A 27 -6.61 -24.17 -2.99
CA LEU A 27 -7.22 -22.98 -2.39
C LEU A 27 -6.41 -22.46 -1.18
N GLY A 28 -5.88 -23.36 -0.35
CA GLY A 28 -5.05 -23.00 0.81
C GLY A 28 -3.75 -22.28 0.41
N GLY A 29 -3.02 -22.80 -0.59
CA GLY A 29 -1.79 -22.15 -1.09
C GLY A 29 -2.03 -20.76 -1.68
N ARG A 30 -3.15 -20.57 -2.38
CA ARG A 30 -3.55 -19.28 -2.98
C ARG A 30 -3.93 -18.25 -1.93
N ALA A 31 -4.72 -18.66 -0.94
CA ALA A 31 -5.08 -17.80 0.19
C ALA A 31 -3.83 -17.32 0.94
N SER A 32 -2.83 -18.20 1.11
CA SER A 32 -1.54 -17.85 1.72
C SER A 32 -0.76 -16.83 0.90
N LYS A 33 -0.62 -17.01 -0.42
CA LYS A 33 0.05 -16.03 -1.30
C LYS A 33 -0.66 -14.66 -1.29
N LEU A 34 -2.00 -14.64 -1.36
CA LEU A 34 -2.80 -13.41 -1.25
C LEU A 34 -2.65 -12.74 0.11
N GLN A 35 -2.57 -13.52 1.19
CA GLN A 35 -2.34 -12.98 2.54
C GLN A 35 -0.95 -12.35 2.66
N CYS A 36 0.09 -12.99 2.13
CA CYS A 36 1.44 -12.44 2.09
C CYS A 36 1.52 -11.15 1.27
N TRP A 37 0.89 -11.13 0.09
CA TRP A 37 0.77 -9.92 -0.72
C TRP A 37 0.04 -8.80 0.02
N SER A 38 -1.09 -9.10 0.64
CA SER A 38 -1.87 -8.13 1.43
C SER A 38 -1.04 -7.53 2.57
N ARG A 39 -0.24 -8.34 3.27
CA ARG A 39 0.68 -7.87 4.32
C ARG A 39 1.75 -6.92 3.74
N ARG A 40 2.31 -7.24 2.58
CA ARG A 40 3.32 -6.41 1.90
C ARG A 40 2.74 -5.05 1.50
N VAL A 41 1.54 -5.03 0.92
CA VAL A 41 0.85 -3.79 0.54
C VAL A 41 0.58 -2.92 1.78
N ARG A 42 0.10 -3.51 2.89
CA ARG A 42 -0.08 -2.78 4.17
C ARG A 42 1.22 -2.18 4.69
N MET A 43 2.31 -2.95 4.63
CA MET A 43 3.62 -2.48 5.08
C MET A 43 4.09 -1.28 4.26
N LYS A 44 3.93 -1.33 2.93
CA LYS A 44 4.27 -0.22 2.02
C LYS A 44 3.47 1.05 2.33
N PHE A 45 2.14 0.96 2.50
CA PHE A 45 1.33 2.12 2.91
C PHE A 45 1.83 2.71 4.23
N LYS A 46 2.15 1.88 5.22
CA LYS A 46 2.68 2.33 6.51
C LYS A 46 4.02 3.05 6.37
N GLU A 47 4.93 2.53 5.54
CA GLU A 47 6.23 3.15 5.23
C GLU A 47 6.07 4.50 4.54
N ASP A 48 5.21 4.58 3.52
CA ASP A 48 4.95 5.81 2.76
C ASP A 48 4.30 6.89 3.65
N ILE A 49 3.35 6.51 4.50
CA ILE A 49 2.73 7.41 5.49
C ILE A 49 3.78 7.93 6.48
N GLU A 50 4.66 7.07 6.97
CA GLU A 50 5.72 7.45 7.91
C GLU A 50 6.76 8.37 7.27
N ALA A 51 7.10 8.14 6.01
CA ALA A 51 7.94 9.05 5.23
C ALA A 51 7.30 10.44 5.09
N CYS A 52 5.99 10.50 4.81
CA CYS A 52 5.25 11.76 4.76
C CYS A 52 5.27 12.49 6.12
N ARG A 53 5.05 11.76 7.22
CA ARG A 53 5.12 12.34 8.58
C ARG A 53 6.48 12.95 8.88
N LYS A 54 7.56 12.27 8.55
CA LYS A 54 8.92 12.80 8.72
C LYS A 54 9.14 14.08 7.91
N GLN A 55 8.67 14.13 6.65
CA GLN A 55 8.77 15.32 5.83
C GLN A 55 7.95 16.49 6.41
N ILE A 56 6.73 16.22 6.88
CA ILE A 56 5.87 17.21 7.54
C ILE A 56 6.56 17.79 8.78
N GLU A 57 7.14 16.95 9.64
CA GLU A 57 7.86 17.40 10.85
C GLU A 57 9.12 18.22 10.52
N LEU A 58 9.88 17.84 9.49
CA LEU A 58 11.04 18.63 9.03
C LEU A 58 10.65 20.00 8.47
N LEU A 59 9.50 20.09 7.80
CA LEU A 59 9.00 21.32 7.20
C LEU A 59 8.22 22.19 8.20
N ARG A 60 7.84 21.64 9.36
CA ARG A 60 7.02 22.32 10.37
C ARG A 60 7.69 23.58 10.96
N SER A 61 9.03 23.62 10.99
CA SER A 61 9.81 24.76 11.47
C SER A 61 10.21 25.74 10.36
N ARG A 62 9.95 25.40 9.09
CA ARG A 62 10.22 26.26 7.93
C ARG A 62 9.02 27.15 7.65
N ASN A 63 9.22 28.47 7.76
CA ASN A 63 8.20 29.49 7.54
C ASN A 63 8.36 30.22 6.19
N ASP A 64 9.21 29.73 5.30
CA ASP A 64 9.35 30.22 3.95
C ASP A 64 8.24 29.68 3.04
N GLU A 65 7.89 30.42 1.98
CA GLU A 65 6.79 30.05 1.06
C GLU A 65 6.98 28.65 0.43
N ASP A 66 8.22 28.27 0.11
CA ASP A 66 8.56 26.92 -0.38
C ASP A 66 8.32 25.85 0.70
N GLY A 67 8.70 26.13 1.94
CA GLY A 67 8.41 25.27 3.10
C GLY A 67 6.90 25.03 3.30
N VAL A 68 6.09 26.09 3.24
CA VAL A 68 4.63 26.01 3.38
C VAL A 68 3.99 25.24 2.22
N MET A 69 4.45 25.46 0.99
CA MET A 69 3.96 24.73 -0.18
C MET A 69 4.26 23.22 -0.06
N ARG A 70 5.52 22.86 0.26
CA ARG A 70 5.93 21.45 0.42
C ARG A 70 5.24 20.77 1.59
N TYR A 71 5.01 21.50 2.69
CA TYR A 71 4.26 21.00 3.84
C TYR A 71 2.84 20.60 3.43
N LYS A 72 2.13 21.49 2.72
CA LYS A 72 0.77 21.21 2.21
C LYS A 72 0.76 20.05 1.22
N ALA A 73 1.76 19.97 0.34
CA ALA A 73 1.87 18.86 -0.61
C ALA A 73 2.07 17.51 0.10
N ALA A 74 2.97 17.45 1.09
CA ALA A 74 3.22 16.25 1.89
C ALA A 74 1.98 15.85 2.72
N GLN A 75 1.27 16.82 3.29
CA GLN A 75 0.02 16.58 4.02
C GLN A 75 -1.10 16.04 3.11
N ASN A 76 -1.27 16.63 1.93
CA ASN A 76 -2.25 16.15 0.94
C ASN A 76 -1.90 14.73 0.46
N HIS A 77 -0.63 14.44 0.25
CA HIS A 77 -0.18 13.11 -0.13
C HIS A 77 -0.46 12.07 0.97
N MET A 78 -0.15 12.40 2.23
CA MET A 78 -0.47 11.56 3.39
C MET A 78 -1.97 11.28 3.51
N ASN A 79 -2.81 12.32 3.39
CA ASN A 79 -4.27 12.16 3.45
C ASN A 79 -4.80 11.24 2.34
N LYS A 80 -4.21 11.32 1.13
CA LYS A 80 -4.56 10.44 0.02
C LYS A 80 -4.19 8.98 0.32
N LEU A 81 -3.00 8.73 0.87
CA LEU A 81 -2.55 7.38 1.25
C LEU A 81 -3.46 6.76 2.31
N ILE A 82 -3.83 7.53 3.34
CA ILE A 82 -4.75 7.07 4.40
C ILE A 82 -6.11 6.72 3.82
N SER A 83 -6.68 7.60 2.97
CA SER A 83 -7.98 7.34 2.34
C SER A 83 -7.95 6.10 1.43
N GLN A 84 -6.82 5.85 0.75
CA GLN A 84 -6.62 4.64 -0.05
C GLN A 84 -6.54 3.38 0.81
N GLU A 85 -5.82 3.42 1.93
CA GLU A 85 -5.74 2.30 2.88
C GLU A 85 -7.13 1.97 3.46
N GLU A 86 -7.88 2.98 3.92
CA GLU A 86 -9.23 2.82 4.47
C GLU A 86 -10.23 2.27 3.45
N THR A 87 -10.13 2.70 2.19
CA THR A 87 -11.01 2.21 1.11
C THR A 87 -10.68 0.77 0.75
N PHE A 88 -9.42 0.35 0.86
CA PHE A 88 -8.99 -0.99 0.50
C PHE A 88 -9.33 -2.04 1.56
N TRP A 89 -9.37 -1.64 2.84
CA TRP A 89 -9.64 -2.53 3.97
C TRP A 89 -11.02 -2.40 4.60
N ARG A 90 -11.96 -1.74 3.91
CA ARG A 90 -13.39 -1.87 4.16
C ARG A 90 -13.97 -3.07 3.42
#